data_AF-A0A1J8QHY1-F1
#
_entry.id   AF-A0A1J8QHY1-F1
#
_cell.length_a   1.000
_cell.length_b   1.000
_cell.length_c   1.000
_cell.angle_alpha   90.00
_cell.angle_beta   90.00
_cell.angle_gamma   90.00
#
_symmetry.space_group_name_H-M   'P 1'
#
loop_
_entity.id
_entity.type
_entity.pdbx_description
1 polymer ?
#
loop_
_entity_poly.entity_id
_entity_poly.type
_entity_poly.pdbx_seq_one_letter_code
_entity_poly.pdbx_strand_id
1 'polypeptide(L)'
;MIDERYQTELLLRGQKLYASVELLRKQEDRATYLKELENVGGLLAYKVPELSPMSKYLDQARRESVAEQINCAILYHSSLPAVSQLELAVRYNSCIWDELNKLQVKVPTNSNRPPGVSLPPQPTNKGASSSGEKKPTVEYLPPFNLGSFLDARV
;
A
#
# COMPACT_ATOMS: atom_id res chain seq x y z
N MET A 1 36.09 -18.97 10.27
CA MET A 1 35.58 -19.48 11.54
C MET A 1 34.36 -18.63 11.85
N ILE A 2 33.14 -19.15 11.66
CA ILE A 2 31.91 -18.43 12.02
C ILE A 2 31.92 -18.37 13.56
N ASP A 3 31.83 -17.17 14.13
CA ASP A 3 32.00 -16.93 15.56
C ASP A 3 30.92 -17.66 16.36
N GLU A 4 31.30 -18.65 17.20
CA GLU A 4 30.35 -19.45 18.01
C GLU A 4 29.48 -18.58 18.91
N ARG A 5 29.99 -17.41 19.32
CA ARG A 5 29.25 -16.41 20.10
C ARG A 5 28.09 -15.81 19.31
N TYR A 6 28.30 -15.57 18.01
CA TYR A 6 27.26 -15.04 17.13
C TYR A 6 26.13 -16.04 16.92
N GLN A 7 26.46 -17.33 16.76
CA GLN A 7 25.47 -18.40 16.61
C GLN A 7 24.63 -18.60 17.88
N THR A 8 25.27 -18.58 19.05
CA THR A 8 24.56 -18.70 20.34
C THR A 8 23.64 -17.52 20.61
N GLU A 9 24.08 -16.30 20.30
CA GLU A 9 23.24 -15.10 20.42
C GLU A 9 22.01 -15.18 19.50
N LEU A 10 22.19 -15.66 18.28
CA LEU A 10 21.13 -15.79 17.30
C LEU A 10 20.06 -16.81 17.73
N LEU A 11 20.49 -17.95 18.27
CA LEU A 11 19.59 -18.95 18.85
C LEU A 11 18.81 -18.38 20.04
N LEU A 12 19.46 -17.62 20.92
CA LEU A 12 18.79 -16.96 22.04
C LEU A 12 17.71 -15.96 21.57
N ARG A 13 18.00 -15.18 20.52
CA ARG A 13 17.03 -14.27 19.90
C ARG A 13 15.84 -15.03 19.32
N GLY A 14 16.08 -16.16 18.65
CA GLY A 14 15.04 -17.05 18.13
C GLY A 14 14.12 -17.59 19.23
N GLN A 15 14.68 -18.05 20.35
CA GLN A 15 13.90 -18.52 21.51
C GLN A 15 13.02 -17.41 22.11
N LYS A 16 13.56 -16.20 22.26
CA LYS A 16 12.78 -15.04 22.74
C LYS A 16 11.62 -14.69 21.81
N LEU A 17 11.83 -14.77 20.50
CA LEU A 17 10.77 -14.55 19.50
C LEU A 17 9.69 -15.63 19.60
N TYR A 18 10.08 -16.90 19.73
CA TYR A 18 9.13 -17.99 19.91
C TYR A 18 8.23 -17.77 21.13
N ALA A 19 8.83 -17.46 22.30
CA ALA A 19 8.09 -17.14 23.52
C ALA A 19 7.14 -15.94 23.34
N SER A 20 7.54 -14.93 22.55
CA SER A 20 6.70 -13.77 22.25
C SER A 20 5.48 -14.13 21.41
N VAL A 21 5.64 -15.07 20.46
CA VAL A 21 4.53 -15.58 19.63
C VAL A 21 3.55 -16.40 20.47
N GLU A 22 4.03 -17.16 21.46
CA GLU A 22 3.16 -17.90 22.39
C GLU A 22 2.31 -16.99 23.28
N LEU A 23 2.77 -15.77 23.55
CA LEU A 23 2.04 -14.78 24.34
C LEU A 23 0.86 -14.14 23.57
N LEU A 24 0.77 -14.35 22.26
CA LEU A 24 -0.30 -13.79 21.43
C LEU A 24 -1.65 -14.42 21.81
N ARG A 25 -2.64 -13.57 22.11
CA ARG A 25 -3.99 -14.00 22.54
C ARG A 25 -4.82 -14.60 21.41
N LYS A 26 -4.58 -14.18 20.17
CA LYS A 26 -5.33 -14.61 18.99
C LYS A 26 -4.65 -15.81 18.34
N GLN A 27 -5.39 -16.91 18.20
CA GLN A 27 -4.86 -18.16 17.65
C GLN A 27 -4.45 -18.03 16.17
N GLU A 28 -5.21 -17.26 15.39
CA GLU A 28 -4.92 -17.00 13.97
C GLU A 28 -3.61 -16.23 13.78
N ASP A 29 -3.40 -15.19 14.59
CA ASP A 29 -2.15 -14.42 14.60
C ASP A 29 -0.98 -15.31 15.01
N ARG A 30 -1.16 -16.12 16.05
CA ARG A 30 -0.13 -17.07 16.52
C ARG A 30 0.29 -18.05 15.41
N ALA A 31 -0.67 -18.65 14.70
CA ALA A 31 -0.37 -19.56 13.59
C ALA A 31 0.41 -18.87 12.46
N THR A 32 0.01 -17.64 12.13
CA THR A 32 0.70 -16.82 11.11
C THR A 32 2.14 -16.53 11.52
N TYR A 33 2.37 -16.02 12.74
CA TYR A 33 3.71 -15.65 13.19
C TYR A 33 4.62 -16.85 13.46
N LEU A 34 4.08 -18.01 13.84
CA LEU A 34 4.86 -19.25 13.93
C LEU A 34 5.43 -19.65 12.56
N LYS A 35 4.61 -19.56 11.50
CA LYS A 35 5.05 -19.84 10.15
C LYS A 35 6.08 -18.83 9.64
N GLU A 36 5.89 -17.55 9.95
CA GLU A 36 6.89 -16.51 9.64
C GLU A 36 8.22 -16.77 10.36
N LEU A 37 8.17 -17.18 11.63
CA LEU A 37 9.36 -17.51 12.41
C LEU A 37 10.10 -18.74 11.85
N GLU A 38 9.37 -19.77 11.40
CA GLU A 38 9.94 -20.92 10.70
C GLU A 38 10.65 -20.50 9.41
N ASN A 39 10.02 -19.66 8.58
CA ASN A 39 10.62 -19.18 7.34
C ASN A 39 11.89 -18.35 7.58
N VAL A 40 11.88 -17.45 8.57
CA VAL A 40 13.04 -16.63 8.94
C VAL A 40 14.14 -17.49 9.57
N GLY A 41 13.77 -18.45 10.42
CA GLY A 41 14.72 -19.44 10.96
C GLY A 41 15.34 -20.30 9.86
N GLY A 42 14.57 -20.62 8.83
CA GLY A 42 15.02 -21.36 7.65
C GLY A 42 16.16 -20.66 6.90
N LEU A 43 16.26 -19.32 6.94
CA LEU A 43 17.38 -18.58 6.34
C LEU A 43 18.72 -18.94 6.99
N LEU A 44 18.71 -19.30 8.28
CA LEU A 44 19.92 -19.60 9.04
C LEU A 44 20.54 -20.94 8.65
N ALA A 45 19.76 -21.84 8.05
CA ALA A 45 20.24 -23.14 7.58
C ALA A 45 21.11 -23.03 6.31
N TYR A 46 21.05 -21.89 5.60
CA TYR A 46 21.77 -21.69 4.35
C TYR A 46 23.03 -20.87 4.56
N LYS A 47 24.14 -21.32 3.97
CA LYS A 47 25.43 -20.61 3.99
C LYS A 47 25.36 -19.24 3.29
N VAL A 48 24.56 -19.16 2.22
CA VAL A 48 24.24 -17.91 1.51
C VAL A 48 22.72 -17.74 1.56
N PRO A 49 22.20 -16.84 2.40
CA PRO A 49 20.76 -16.76 2.65
C PRO A 49 19.98 -16.16 1.45
N GLU A 50 20.65 -15.45 0.55
CA GLU A 50 20.06 -14.92 -0.70
C GLU A 50 19.72 -16.00 -1.73
N LEU A 51 20.38 -17.17 -1.65
CA LEU A 51 20.08 -18.32 -2.51
C LEU A 51 19.02 -19.24 -1.91
N SER A 52 18.52 -18.92 -0.71
CA SER A 52 17.47 -19.68 -0.04
C SER A 52 16.12 -19.49 -0.75
N PRO A 53 15.23 -20.49 -0.72
CA PRO A 53 13.82 -20.30 -1.08
C PRO A 53 13.12 -19.17 -0.29
N MET A 54 13.71 -18.76 0.84
CA MET A 54 13.21 -17.67 1.70
C MET A 54 13.90 -16.32 1.43
N SER A 55 14.65 -16.17 0.35
CA SER A 55 15.36 -14.92 0.00
C SER A 55 14.47 -13.69 -0.05
N LYS A 56 13.18 -13.85 -0.36
CA LYS A 56 12.14 -12.78 -0.32
C LYS A 56 12.09 -11.98 0.99
N TYR A 57 12.56 -12.57 2.09
CA TYR A 57 12.62 -11.90 3.40
C TYR A 57 13.75 -10.88 3.50
N LEU A 58 14.76 -10.98 2.62
CA LEU A 58 15.90 -10.08 2.53
C LEU A 58 15.69 -8.94 1.53
N ASP A 59 14.65 -9.03 0.71
CA ASP A 59 14.33 -8.02 -0.30
C ASP A 59 14.08 -6.65 0.31
N GLN A 60 14.50 -5.61 -0.42
CA GLN A 60 14.30 -4.23 -0.02
C GLN A 60 12.80 -3.90 0.18
N ALA A 61 11.93 -4.40 -0.70
CA ALA A 61 10.49 -4.20 -0.59
C ALA A 61 9.91 -4.75 0.72
N ARG A 62 10.45 -5.89 1.23
CA ARG A 62 10.04 -6.43 2.52
C ARG A 62 10.50 -5.53 3.67
N ARG A 63 11.73 -5.00 3.61
CA ARG A 63 12.24 -4.05 4.61
C ARG A 63 11.38 -2.80 4.71
N GLU A 64 10.98 -2.24 3.57
CA GLU A 64 10.11 -1.06 3.49
C GLU A 64 8.73 -1.35 4.08
N SER A 65 8.11 -2.49 3.72
CA SER A 65 6.82 -2.88 4.29
C SER A 65 6.86 -3.06 5.81
N VAL A 66 7.92 -3.67 6.34
CA VAL A 66 8.07 -3.84 7.80
C VAL A 66 8.32 -2.50 8.48
N ALA A 67 9.14 -1.63 7.89
CA ALA A 67 9.38 -0.28 8.43
C ALA A 67 8.07 0.52 8.51
N GLU A 68 7.22 0.44 7.48
CA GLU A 68 5.92 1.10 7.46
C GLU A 68 4.99 0.55 8.55
N GLN A 69 4.95 -0.77 8.75
CA GLN A 69 4.16 -1.39 9.82
C GLN A 69 4.61 -0.93 11.21
N ILE A 70 5.92 -0.85 11.44
CA ILE A 70 6.49 -0.35 12.70
C ILE A 70 6.15 1.13 12.89
N ASN A 71 6.29 1.95 11.85
CA ASN A 71 5.94 3.36 11.89
C ASN A 71 4.46 3.57 12.25
N CYS A 72 3.56 2.83 11.59
CA CYS A 72 2.13 2.81 11.91
C CYS A 72 1.87 2.43 13.38
N ALA A 73 2.56 1.41 13.89
CA ALA A 73 2.41 0.97 15.28
C ALA A 73 2.89 2.03 16.29
N ILE A 74 3.99 2.72 16.00
CA ILE A 74 4.52 3.82 16.83
C ILE A 74 3.53 4.99 16.84
N LEU A 75 3.02 5.39 15.67
CA LEU A 75 2.03 6.46 15.57
C LEU A 75 0.76 6.13 16.35
N TYR A 76 0.25 4.90 16.19
CA TYR A 76 -0.91 4.42 16.93
C TYR A 76 -0.71 4.48 18.45
N HIS A 77 0.43 3.98 18.94
CA HIS A 77 0.75 4.02 20.37
C HIS A 77 0.98 5.44 20.89
N SER A 78 1.42 6.36 20.02
CA SER A 78 1.60 7.78 20.34
C SER A 78 0.31 8.59 20.22
N SER A 79 -0.84 7.95 19.99
CA SER A 79 -2.14 8.60 19.72
C SER A 79 -2.14 9.54 18.51
N LEU A 80 -1.20 9.34 17.59
CA LEU A 80 -1.10 10.08 16.33
C LEU A 80 -1.80 9.29 15.21
N PRO A 81 -2.33 9.98 14.18
CA PRO A 81 -2.93 9.29 13.04
C PRO A 81 -1.87 8.51 12.28
N ALA A 82 -2.04 7.18 12.18
CA ALA A 82 -1.14 6.30 11.44
C ALA A 82 -1.21 6.53 9.91
N VAL A 83 -2.35 7.00 9.42
CA VAL A 83 -2.60 7.29 8.01
C VAL A 83 -2.56 8.80 7.80
N SER A 84 -1.89 9.25 6.75
CA SER A 84 -1.87 10.67 6.39
C SER A 84 -3.29 11.18 6.06
N GLN A 85 -3.63 12.38 6.52
CA GLN A 85 -4.93 12.99 6.17
C GLN A 85 -5.09 13.15 4.65
N LEU A 86 -3.99 13.42 3.94
CA LEU A 86 -3.99 13.50 2.48
C LEU A 86 -4.32 12.16 1.84
N GLU A 87 -3.70 11.08 2.33
CA GLU A 87 -3.98 9.73 1.85
C GLU A 87 -5.44 9.35 2.07
N LEU A 88 -5.97 9.68 3.25
CA LEU A 88 -7.37 9.44 3.57
C LEU A 88 -8.31 10.19 2.62
N ALA A 89 -8.06 11.49 2.39
CA ALA A 89 -8.84 12.30 1.45
C ALA A 89 -8.77 11.75 0.01
N VAL A 90 -7.59 11.31 -0.41
CA VAL A 90 -7.38 10.71 -1.75
C VAL A 90 -8.12 9.39 -1.88
N ARG A 91 -8.05 8.49 -0.90
CA ARG A 91 -8.79 7.22 -0.90
C ARG A 91 -10.29 7.45 -0.95
N TYR A 92 -10.81 8.39 -0.14
CA TYR A 92 -12.22 8.75 -0.18
C TYR A 92 -12.63 9.27 -1.56
N ASN A 93 -11.87 10.20 -2.12
CA ASN A 93 -12.15 10.72 -3.46
C ASN A 93 -12.09 9.61 -4.52
N SER A 94 -11.02 8.81 -4.57
CA SER A 94 -10.92 7.67 -5.50
C SER A 94 -12.13 6.75 -5.40
N CYS A 95 -12.53 6.35 -4.19
CA CYS A 95 -13.68 5.47 -4.00
C CYS A 95 -15.00 6.09 -4.49
N ILE A 96 -15.26 7.35 -4.13
CA ILE A 96 -16.49 8.05 -4.54
C ILE A 96 -16.54 8.20 -6.07
N TRP A 97 -15.45 8.64 -6.68
CA TRP A 97 -15.38 8.85 -8.12
C TRP A 97 -15.46 7.53 -8.90
N ASP A 98 -14.83 6.47 -8.41
CA ASP A 98 -14.93 5.14 -9.00
C ASP A 98 -16.36 4.60 -8.94
N GLU A 99 -17.05 4.79 -7.82
CA GLU A 99 -18.44 4.34 -7.68
C GLU A 99 -19.39 5.15 -8.56
N LEU A 100 -19.23 6.47 -8.64
CA LEU A 100 -20.00 7.33 -9.55
C LEU A 100 -19.77 6.96 -11.03
N ASN A 101 -18.55 6.55 -11.37
CA ASN A 101 -18.23 6.03 -12.70
C ASN A 101 -18.94 4.70 -12.96
N LYS A 102 -18.91 3.75 -12.02
CA LYS A 102 -19.64 2.46 -12.15
C LYS A 102 -21.15 2.67 -12.30
N LEU A 103 -21.71 3.62 -11.55
CA LEU A 103 -23.12 4.01 -11.65
C LEU A 103 -23.44 4.82 -12.92
N GLN A 104 -22.44 5.10 -13.76
CA GLN A 104 -22.59 5.81 -15.03
C GLN A 104 -23.35 7.12 -14.82
N VAL A 105 -22.99 7.85 -13.76
CA VAL A 105 -23.58 9.16 -13.47
C VAL A 105 -23.07 10.16 -14.51
N LYS A 106 -24.02 10.82 -15.18
CA LYS A 106 -23.72 11.82 -16.21
C LYS A 106 -23.04 13.02 -15.56
N VAL A 107 -22.00 13.53 -16.22
CA VAL A 107 -21.33 14.77 -15.79
C VAL A 107 -22.36 15.91 -15.81
N PRO A 108 -22.54 16.65 -14.70
CA PRO A 108 -23.37 17.85 -14.70
C PRO A 108 -22.83 18.87 -15.70
N THR A 109 -23.73 19.45 -16.49
CA THR A 109 -23.42 20.58 -17.39
C THR A 109 -22.75 21.70 -16.58
N ASN A 110 -21.84 22.47 -17.20
CA ASN A 110 -21.05 23.51 -16.50
C ASN A 110 -21.92 24.52 -15.72
N SER A 111 -23.15 24.76 -16.16
CA SER A 111 -24.16 25.60 -15.50
C SER A 111 -24.78 25.01 -14.22
N ASN A 112 -24.81 23.67 -14.07
CA ASN A 112 -25.34 22.96 -12.90
C ASN A 112 -24.25 22.61 -11.88
N ARG A 113 -23.00 23.03 -12.11
CA ARG A 113 -21.91 22.75 -11.20
C ARG A 113 -21.80 23.84 -10.13
N PRO A 114 -21.64 23.47 -8.84
CA PRO A 114 -21.33 24.45 -7.82
C PRO A 114 -20.02 25.20 -8.16
N PRO A 115 -19.96 26.52 -7.88
CA PRO A 115 -18.80 27.33 -8.20
C PRO A 115 -17.53 26.76 -7.53
N GLY A 116 -16.42 26.71 -8.29
CA GLY A 116 -15.13 26.22 -7.81
C GLY A 116 -14.90 24.72 -7.94
N VAL A 117 -15.90 23.92 -8.32
CA VAL A 117 -15.71 22.48 -8.58
C VAL A 117 -15.21 22.28 -10.01
N SER A 118 -14.14 21.52 -10.18
CA SER A 118 -13.57 21.14 -11.49
C SER A 118 -13.61 19.63 -11.64
N LEU A 119 -13.75 19.12 -12.86
CA LEU A 119 -13.57 17.68 -13.09
C LEU A 119 -12.10 17.31 -12.87
N PRO A 120 -11.82 16.11 -12.35
CA PRO A 120 -10.46 15.64 -12.28
C PRO A 120 -9.87 15.57 -13.70
N PRO A 121 -8.61 16.00 -13.87
CA PRO A 121 -7.95 16.01 -15.17
C PRO A 121 -7.83 14.58 -15.69
N GLN A 122 -8.37 14.34 -16.88
CA GLN A 122 -8.19 13.09 -17.57
C GLN A 122 -6.77 13.04 -18.13
N PRO A 123 -6.06 11.91 -18.06
CA PRO A 123 -4.85 11.74 -18.85
C PRO A 123 -5.25 11.84 -20.33
N THR A 124 -4.97 12.98 -20.96
CA THR A 124 -5.11 13.11 -22.39
C THR A 124 -4.09 12.16 -23.01
N ASN A 125 -4.53 11.04 -23.58
CA ASN A 125 -3.75 10.39 -24.62
C ASN A 125 -3.62 11.41 -25.75
N LYS A 126 -2.52 12.18 -25.76
CA LYS A 126 -2.15 13.08 -26.85
C LYS A 126 -1.84 12.22 -28.07
N GLY A 127 -2.88 11.89 -28.81
CA GLY A 127 -2.80 11.04 -29.99
C GLY A 127 -4.15 10.94 -30.69
N ALA A 128 -4.65 12.08 -31.19
CA ALA A 128 -5.42 12.21 -32.43
C ALA A 128 -6.18 13.54 -32.44
N SER A 129 -5.59 14.55 -33.05
CA SER A 129 -6.36 15.59 -33.72
C SER A 129 -7.05 14.95 -34.92
N SER A 130 -8.37 14.77 -34.86
CA SER A 130 -9.19 14.73 -36.06
C SER A 130 -10.52 15.43 -35.80
N SER A 131 -10.70 16.52 -36.56
CA SER A 131 -11.97 17.16 -36.85
C SER A 131 -13.00 16.12 -37.29
N GLY A 132 -14.09 15.97 -36.53
CA GLY A 132 -15.22 15.12 -36.90
C GLY A 132 -16.33 15.14 -35.86
N GLU A 133 -17.45 15.79 -36.22
CA GLU A 133 -18.81 15.60 -35.71
C GLU A 133 -19.00 15.24 -34.22
N LYS A 134 -19.44 16.25 -33.44
CA LYS A 134 -19.91 16.10 -32.05
C LYS A 134 -21.18 15.25 -31.99
N LYS A 135 -21.03 13.92 -31.90
CA LYS A 135 -22.06 13.07 -31.29
C LYS A 135 -22.11 13.37 -29.78
N PRO A 136 -23.29 13.37 -29.14
CA PRO A 136 -23.40 13.64 -27.71
C PRO A 136 -22.91 12.39 -26.97
N THR A 137 -21.61 12.27 -26.83
CA THR A 137 -21.00 11.30 -25.92
C THR A 137 -21.46 11.71 -24.53
N VAL A 138 -22.34 10.90 -23.93
CA VAL A 138 -22.70 11.05 -22.52
C VAL A 138 -21.40 10.90 -21.75
N GLU A 139 -20.82 12.03 -21.35
CA GLU A 139 -19.58 12.07 -20.60
C GLU A 139 -19.92 11.61 -19.19
N TYR A 140 -19.53 10.37 -18.87
CA TYR A 140 -19.64 9.83 -17.53
C TYR A 140 -18.48 10.35 -16.67
N LEU A 141 -18.69 10.43 -15.36
CA LEU A 141 -17.65 10.90 -14.44
C LEU A 141 -16.42 9.98 -14.50
N PRO A 142 -15.22 10.51 -14.80
CA PRO A 142 -14.00 9.70 -14.88
C PRO A 142 -13.52 9.28 -13.48
N PRO A 143 -12.74 8.19 -13.36
CA PRO A 143 -12.15 7.79 -12.09
C PRO A 143 -11.13 8.83 -11.62
N PHE A 144 -10.97 8.99 -10.30
CA PHE A 144 -10.03 9.95 -9.74
C PHE A 144 -8.63 9.33 -9.57
N ASN A 145 -7.63 9.97 -10.18
CA ASN A 145 -6.22 9.62 -10.03
C ASN A 145 -5.44 10.82 -9.49
N LEU A 146 -4.74 10.63 -8.37
CA LEU A 146 -3.96 11.68 -7.72
C LEU A 146 -2.77 12.14 -8.59
N GLY A 147 -2.07 11.23 -9.27
CA GLY A 147 -0.91 11.56 -10.10
C GLY A 147 -1.30 12.51 -11.23
N SER A 148 -2.33 12.15 -12.00
CA SER A 148 -2.88 13.03 -13.04
C SER A 148 -3.36 14.37 -12.50
N PHE A 149 -3.92 14.40 -11.29
CA PHE A 149 -4.38 15.62 -10.64
C PHE A 149 -3.23 16.57 -10.29
N LEU A 150 -2.12 16.03 -9.79
CA LEU A 150 -0.93 16.81 -9.46
C LEU A 150 -0.23 17.31 -10.74
N ASP A 151 -0.07 16.44 -11.73
CA ASP A 151 0.60 16.78 -13.00
C ASP A 151 -0.13 17.89 -13.79
N ALA A 152 -1.46 17.99 -13.67
CA ALA A 152 -2.24 19.04 -14.34
C ALA A 152 -2.18 20.40 -13.64
N ARG A 153 -1.64 20.48 -12.42
CA ARG A 153 -1.54 21.71 -11.62
C ARG A 153 -0.13 22.28 -11.54
N VAL A 154 0.88 21.53 -11.99
CA VAL A 154 2.25 22.00 -12.23
C VAL A 154 2.32 22.70 -13.58
#